data_AF-A0A7Z0DXH8-F1
#
_entry.id   AF-A0A7Z0DXH8-F1
#
_cell.length_a   1.000
_cell.length_b   1.000
_cell.length_c   1.000
_cell.angle_alpha   90.00
_cell.angle_beta   90.00
_cell.angle_gamma   90.00
#
_symmetry.space_group_name_H-M   'P 1'
#
loop_
_entity.id
_entity.type
_entity.pdbx_description
1 polymer ?
#
loop_
_entity_poly.entity_id
_entity_poly.type
_entity_poly.pdbx_seq_one_letter_code
_entity_poly.pdbx_strand_id
1 'polypeptide(L)'
;MAQPKITGNDLRYDMEAASIPQVRDCGQPPSLGYALLTPEATQGCIQPLCGRYGTGMRFIRFIASLATVASIAYGPLAKAGSLDEDAFRNIPLGKATKFSSISSFDAQAVCLLQPYQDRLPSRDALAARVNEYLAANNYVADEGHFAFVLIGKEAIEIAAFDRSQKLDVLARHEVSSSAEEMLPKGFAAHDCASGQSAAFIKIEFRARHYLVLGEAAGTP
;
A
#
# COMPACT_ATOMS: atom_id res chain seq x y z
N MET A 1 56.69 20.34 20.92
CA MET A 1 55.95 21.51 21.45
C MET A 1 54.85 21.83 20.46
N ALA A 2 53.56 21.93 20.73
CA ALA A 2 52.69 21.53 21.82
C ALA A 2 51.28 21.41 21.18
N GLN A 3 50.51 20.38 21.53
CA GLN A 3 49.10 20.25 21.14
C GLN A 3 48.24 21.17 22.01
N PRO A 4 47.17 21.80 21.48
CA PRO A 4 46.17 22.43 22.33
C PRO A 4 45.19 21.39 22.86
N LYS A 5 45.16 21.32 24.19
CA LYS A 5 44.26 20.55 25.04
C LYS A 5 42.98 21.37 25.22
N ILE A 6 41.83 20.92 24.71
CA ILE A 6 40.53 21.48 25.07
C ILE A 6 39.82 20.48 25.97
N THR A 7 39.69 20.88 27.23
CA THR A 7 38.96 20.21 28.31
C THR A 7 37.65 20.94 28.57
N GLY A 8 36.58 20.18 28.82
CA GLY A 8 35.57 20.53 29.81
C GLY A 8 34.29 21.20 29.31
N ASN A 9 33.20 20.41 29.39
CA ASN A 9 31.87 20.75 29.92
C ASN A 9 31.41 22.22 29.86
N ASP A 10 30.40 22.50 29.04
CA ASP A 10 29.13 23.09 29.49
C ASP A 10 28.14 23.14 28.32
N LEU A 11 27.24 22.16 28.23
CA LEU A 11 26.02 22.30 27.42
C LEU A 11 24.85 21.83 28.28
N ARG A 12 24.49 22.75 29.18
CA ARG A 12 23.21 22.86 29.86
C ARG A 12 22.14 22.97 28.76
N TYR A 13 21.41 21.88 28.49
CA TYR A 13 20.20 21.94 27.68
C TYR A 13 19.10 22.50 28.55
N ASP A 14 18.77 23.77 28.34
CA ASP A 14 17.55 24.39 28.85
C ASP A 14 16.35 23.66 28.23
N MET A 15 15.62 22.97 29.10
CA MET A 15 14.40 22.26 28.77
C MET A 15 13.27 23.29 28.73
N GLU A 16 13.12 23.96 27.59
CA GLU A 16 12.00 24.87 27.36
C GLU A 16 10.73 24.05 27.12
N ALA A 17 9.79 24.15 28.06
CA ALA A 17 8.51 23.48 28.04
C ALA A 17 7.65 23.99 26.88
N ALA A 18 7.64 23.25 25.78
CA ALA A 18 6.70 23.48 24.68
C ALA A 18 5.27 23.28 25.19
N SER A 19 4.53 24.37 25.17
CA SER A 19 3.15 24.48 25.63
C SER A 19 2.22 23.70 24.68
N ILE A 20 1.45 22.79 25.26
CA ILE A 20 0.43 22.01 24.55
C ILE A 20 -0.69 22.95 24.08
N PRO A 21 -1.02 23.03 22.77
CA PRO A 21 -2.18 23.78 22.32
C PRO A 21 -3.46 23.04 22.74
N GLN A 22 -4.33 23.77 23.43
CA GLN A 22 -5.59 23.28 23.96
C GLN A 22 -6.52 22.77 22.85
N VAL A 23 -7.06 21.58 23.09
CA VAL A 23 -8.17 20.98 22.35
C VAL A 23 -9.36 21.94 22.40
N ARG A 24 -9.81 22.42 21.24
CA ARG A 24 -11.08 23.13 21.14
C ARG A 24 -12.21 22.12 21.27
N ASP A 25 -12.99 22.28 22.34
CA ASP A 25 -14.29 21.66 22.55
C ASP A 25 -15.18 21.85 21.32
N CYS A 26 -15.52 20.75 20.65
CA CYS A 26 -16.66 20.70 19.76
C CYS A 26 -17.92 20.68 20.63
N GLY A 27 -18.78 21.68 20.41
CA GLY A 27 -19.95 21.97 21.23
C GLY A 27 -20.82 20.76 21.56
N GLN A 28 -21.13 20.68 22.85
CA GLN A 28 -22.10 19.78 23.44
C GLN A 28 -23.52 20.14 22.97
N PRO A 29 -24.30 19.21 22.41
CA PRO A 29 -25.73 19.43 22.19
C PRO A 29 -26.50 19.34 23.53
N PRO A 30 -27.57 20.14 23.72
CA PRO A 30 -28.33 20.13 24.95
C PRO A 30 -29.15 18.85 25.11
N SER A 31 -29.04 18.27 26.30
CA SER A 31 -29.86 17.18 26.83
C SER A 31 -31.26 17.67 27.25
N LEU A 32 -32.30 17.14 26.62
CA LEU A 32 -33.72 17.09 27.07
C LEU A 32 -34.37 16.06 26.12
N GLY A 33 -35.20 15.08 26.48
CA GLY A 33 -35.74 14.55 27.73
C GLY A 33 -36.51 13.29 27.30
N TYR A 34 -36.69 12.35 28.23
CA TYR A 34 -37.42 11.10 27.99
C TYR A 34 -38.86 11.35 27.50
N ALA A 35 -39.25 10.73 26.39
CA ALA A 35 -40.65 10.45 26.07
C ALA A 35 -40.75 9.10 25.33
N LEU A 36 -41.46 8.20 25.99
CA LEU A 36 -41.86 6.87 25.53
C LEU A 36 -43.05 6.95 24.58
N LEU A 37 -43.14 5.95 23.68
CA LEU A 37 -44.33 5.42 22.99
C LEU A 37 -44.78 6.01 21.64
N THR A 38 -44.67 5.15 20.62
CA THR A 38 -45.62 4.76 19.55
C THR A 38 -45.12 4.93 18.10
N PRO A 39 -45.26 3.90 17.24
CA PRO A 39 -45.08 4.01 15.80
C PRO A 39 -46.43 4.21 15.12
N GLU A 40 -46.70 5.40 14.61
CA GLU A 40 -47.79 5.61 13.65
C GLU A 40 -47.24 5.85 12.24
N ALA A 41 -47.80 5.06 11.34
CA ALA A 41 -47.58 5.07 9.92
C ALA A 41 -47.93 6.42 9.31
N THR A 42 -47.16 6.86 8.32
CA THR A 42 -47.62 7.89 7.38
C THR A 42 -47.46 7.37 5.97
N GLN A 43 -48.62 7.02 5.40
CA GLN A 43 -48.86 6.69 4.00
C GLN A 43 -48.48 7.88 3.11
N GLY A 44 -47.60 7.63 2.14
CA GLY A 44 -47.48 8.43 0.93
C GLY A 44 -48.57 8.01 -0.06
N CYS A 45 -49.52 8.91 -0.30
CA CYS A 45 -50.57 8.80 -1.32
C CYS A 45 -49.98 8.83 -2.74
N ILE A 46 -50.25 7.80 -3.54
CA ILE A 46 -50.29 7.90 -5.01
C ILE A 46 -51.59 7.21 -5.45
N GLN A 47 -52.56 8.00 -5.91
CA GLN A 47 -53.66 7.50 -6.77
C GLN A 47 -53.13 7.35 -8.20
N PRO A 48 -53.68 6.39 -8.98
CA PRO A 48 -54.72 6.82 -9.91
C PRO A 48 -55.91 5.84 -10.06
N LEU A 49 -57.09 6.46 -10.15
CA LEU A 49 -58.23 6.16 -11.03
C LEU A 49 -58.72 4.71 -11.18
N CYS A 50 -59.91 4.47 -10.60
CA CYS A 50 -60.82 3.39 -10.97
C CYS A 50 -61.33 3.54 -12.41
N GLY A 51 -61.20 2.46 -13.19
CA GLY A 51 -62.00 2.17 -14.38
C GLY A 51 -62.45 0.70 -14.32
N ARG A 52 -63.77 0.47 -14.35
CA ARG A 52 -64.47 -0.80 -14.13
C ARG A 52 -64.78 -1.49 -15.46
N TYR A 53 -64.98 -2.82 -15.39
CA TYR A 53 -65.60 -3.76 -16.34
C TYR A 53 -64.69 -4.64 -17.22
N GLY A 54 -64.86 -5.96 -17.08
CA GLY A 54 -64.37 -6.95 -18.04
C GLY A 54 -64.12 -8.33 -17.44
N THR A 55 -65.17 -9.14 -17.33
CA THR A 55 -65.11 -10.59 -17.11
C THR A 55 -64.19 -11.30 -18.11
N GLY A 56 -63.31 -12.17 -17.63
CA GLY A 56 -62.57 -13.09 -18.48
C GLY A 56 -61.49 -13.86 -17.73
N MET A 57 -61.79 -15.08 -17.30
CA MET A 57 -60.76 -16.10 -17.05
C MET A 57 -59.81 -16.15 -18.24
N ARG A 58 -58.49 -16.15 -18.03
CA ARG A 58 -57.53 -17.05 -18.68
C ARG A 58 -56.07 -16.72 -18.36
N PHE A 59 -55.38 -17.76 -17.90
CA PHE A 59 -53.94 -18.03 -17.96
C PHE A 59 -52.99 -17.04 -17.27
N ILE A 60 -52.54 -17.49 -16.09
CA ILE A 60 -51.35 -17.03 -15.38
C ILE A 60 -50.15 -17.09 -16.34
N ARG A 61 -49.63 -15.94 -16.75
CA ARG A 61 -48.34 -15.83 -17.43
C ARG A 61 -47.25 -15.80 -16.36
N PHE A 62 -46.65 -16.96 -16.07
CA PHE A 62 -45.36 -17.02 -15.39
C PHE A 62 -44.27 -16.62 -16.38
N ILE A 63 -43.88 -15.34 -16.39
CA ILE A 63 -42.61 -14.94 -17.00
C ILE A 63 -41.53 -15.32 -15.99
N ALA A 64 -40.94 -16.50 -16.19
CA ALA A 64 -39.75 -16.93 -15.47
C ALA A 64 -38.58 -16.05 -15.95
N SER A 65 -38.29 -14.99 -15.19
CA SER A 65 -37.06 -14.21 -15.36
C SER A 65 -35.86 -15.12 -15.09
N LEU A 66 -35.16 -15.52 -16.17
CA LEU A 66 -33.83 -16.11 -16.06
C LEU A 66 -32.88 -15.06 -15.49
N ALA A 67 -32.67 -15.10 -14.18
CA ALA A 67 -31.53 -14.44 -13.55
C ALA A 67 -30.26 -15.18 -14.01
N THR A 68 -29.61 -14.65 -15.02
CA THR A 68 -28.26 -15.04 -15.41
C THR A 68 -27.33 -14.56 -14.30
N VAL A 69 -27.06 -15.44 -13.35
CA VAL A 69 -25.97 -15.27 -12.39
C VAL A 69 -24.68 -15.38 -13.19
N ALA A 70 -24.15 -14.23 -13.63
CA ALA A 70 -22.79 -14.15 -14.12
C ALA A 70 -21.88 -14.42 -12.93
N SER A 71 -21.47 -15.67 -12.76
CA SER A 71 -20.36 -16.03 -11.88
C SER A 71 -19.12 -15.32 -12.41
N ILE A 72 -18.80 -14.16 -11.85
CA ILE A 72 -17.45 -13.61 -11.94
C ILE A 72 -16.61 -14.57 -11.14
N ALA A 73 -16.03 -15.55 -11.81
CA ALA A 73 -14.97 -16.37 -11.25
C ALA A 73 -13.82 -15.41 -10.93
N TYR A 74 -13.76 -14.94 -9.69
CA TYR A 74 -12.53 -14.38 -9.16
C TYR A 74 -11.55 -15.55 -9.13
N GLY A 75 -10.64 -15.52 -10.11
CA GLY A 75 -9.61 -16.52 -10.28
C GLY A 75 -8.75 -16.65 -9.01
N PRO A 76 -8.04 -17.77 -8.84
CA PRO A 76 -7.12 -17.94 -7.74
C PRO A 76 -6.14 -16.78 -7.70
N LEU A 77 -5.87 -16.30 -6.48
CA LEU A 77 -4.84 -15.32 -6.13
C LEU A 77 -3.61 -15.57 -7.00
N ALA A 78 -3.30 -14.66 -7.94
CA ALA A 78 -2.15 -14.81 -8.82
C ALA A 78 -0.90 -14.81 -7.94
N LYS A 79 -0.40 -16.01 -7.64
CA LYS A 79 0.84 -16.19 -6.90
C LYS A 79 1.95 -15.62 -7.78
N ALA A 80 2.66 -14.61 -7.27
CA ALA A 80 3.71 -13.96 -8.02
C ALA A 80 4.74 -14.99 -8.49
N GLY A 81 4.89 -15.11 -9.81
CA GLY A 81 5.86 -16.00 -10.44
C GLY A 81 7.06 -15.26 -11.03
N SER A 82 7.01 -13.93 -11.07
CA SER A 82 7.99 -13.13 -11.78
C SER A 82 9.14 -12.61 -10.94
N LEU A 83 9.01 -12.56 -9.60
CA LEU A 83 10.10 -12.25 -8.68
C LEU A 83 10.17 -13.36 -7.64
N ASP A 84 11.29 -14.07 -7.65
CA ASP A 84 11.57 -15.14 -6.69
C ASP A 84 12.57 -14.70 -5.63
N GLU A 85 12.48 -15.29 -4.44
CA GLU A 85 13.33 -14.93 -3.30
C GLU A 85 14.82 -15.22 -3.59
N ASP A 86 15.10 -16.30 -4.32
CA ASP A 86 16.47 -16.64 -4.72
C ASP A 86 17.09 -15.56 -5.61
N ALA A 87 16.29 -14.84 -6.39
CA ALA A 87 16.77 -13.74 -7.21
C ALA A 87 17.38 -12.63 -6.33
N PHE A 88 16.77 -12.33 -5.19
CA PHE A 88 17.30 -11.37 -4.22
C PHE A 88 18.47 -11.92 -3.40
N ARG A 89 18.43 -13.20 -3.02
CA ARG A 89 19.54 -13.86 -2.31
C ARG A 89 20.83 -13.81 -3.14
N ASN A 90 20.71 -13.90 -4.46
CA ASN A 90 21.83 -13.90 -5.40
C ASN A 90 22.34 -12.49 -5.79
N ILE A 91 21.65 -11.41 -5.41
CA ILE A 91 22.16 -10.03 -5.64
C ILE A 91 23.50 -9.86 -4.90
N PRO A 92 24.60 -9.42 -5.56
CA PRO A 92 25.84 -9.14 -4.87
C PRO A 92 25.71 -7.94 -3.91
N LEU A 93 26.36 -8.00 -2.75
CA LEU A 93 26.39 -6.88 -1.80
C LEU A 93 27.00 -5.62 -2.44
N GLY A 94 26.36 -4.47 -2.23
CA GLY A 94 26.83 -3.16 -2.69
C GLY A 94 26.76 -2.95 -4.21
N LYS A 95 26.12 -3.85 -4.97
CA LYS A 95 25.91 -3.70 -6.41
C LYS A 95 24.43 -3.55 -6.73
N ALA A 96 24.14 -2.62 -7.64
CA ALA A 96 22.80 -2.46 -8.19
C ALA A 96 22.52 -3.55 -9.22
N THR A 97 21.40 -4.25 -9.04
CA THR A 97 20.87 -5.25 -9.96
C THR A 97 19.59 -4.70 -10.57
N LYS A 98 19.54 -4.55 -11.89
CA LYS A 98 18.34 -4.05 -12.59
C LYS A 98 17.20 -5.04 -12.43
N PHE A 99 15.97 -4.54 -12.22
CA PHE A 99 14.77 -5.36 -12.12
C PHE A 99 14.60 -6.30 -13.33
N SER A 100 14.84 -5.78 -14.54
CA SER A 100 14.77 -6.54 -15.79
C SER A 100 15.76 -7.71 -15.89
N SER A 101 16.76 -7.80 -15.00
CA SER A 101 17.71 -8.92 -14.95
C SER A 101 17.28 -10.05 -14.01
N ILE A 102 16.30 -9.80 -13.13
CA ILE A 102 15.82 -10.73 -12.11
C ILE A 102 14.33 -11.06 -12.24
N SER A 103 13.61 -10.35 -13.11
CA SER A 103 12.20 -10.58 -13.39
C SER A 103 11.92 -10.53 -14.88
N SER A 104 11.01 -11.39 -15.33
CA SER A 104 10.46 -11.38 -16.69
C SER A 104 9.21 -10.50 -16.82
N PHE A 105 8.71 -9.93 -15.73
CA PHE A 105 7.51 -9.09 -15.75
C PHE A 105 7.82 -7.74 -16.39
N ASP A 106 7.03 -7.36 -17.39
CA ASP A 106 7.13 -6.06 -18.07
C ASP A 106 6.50 -4.96 -17.21
N ALA A 107 7.23 -4.56 -16.16
CA ALA A 107 6.79 -3.53 -15.24
C ALA A 107 6.94 -2.14 -15.87
N GLN A 108 5.88 -1.34 -15.78
CA GLN A 108 5.96 0.11 -15.91
C GLN A 108 6.45 0.77 -14.63
N ALA A 109 6.14 0.17 -13.48
CA ALA A 109 6.61 0.61 -12.17
C ALA A 109 6.76 -0.58 -11.21
N VAL A 110 7.68 -0.44 -10.26
CA VAL A 110 7.89 -1.36 -9.14
C VAL A 110 7.77 -0.54 -7.86
N CYS A 111 6.91 -0.97 -6.93
CA CYS A 111 6.71 -0.29 -5.66
C CYS A 111 6.95 -1.22 -4.48
N LEU A 112 7.56 -0.70 -3.43
CA LEU A 112 7.73 -1.36 -2.14
C LEU A 112 6.52 -1.10 -1.24
N LEU A 113 5.99 -2.16 -0.67
CA LEU A 113 5.13 -2.16 0.51
C LEU A 113 5.94 -2.66 1.70
N GLN A 114 6.13 -1.79 2.68
CA GLN A 114 6.81 -2.13 3.93
C GLN A 114 5.94 -3.00 4.85
N PRO A 115 6.53 -3.55 5.93
CA PRO A 115 5.76 -4.14 7.00
C PRO A 115 4.65 -3.21 7.49
N TYR A 116 3.49 -3.76 7.78
CA TYR A 116 2.25 -3.05 8.14
C TYR A 116 1.67 -2.10 7.08
N GLN A 117 2.26 -2.02 5.89
CA GLN A 117 1.78 -1.16 4.82
C GLN A 117 0.90 -1.95 3.84
N ASP A 118 -0.41 -1.81 3.98
CA ASP A 118 -1.42 -2.49 3.14
C ASP A 118 -1.78 -1.73 1.85
N ARG A 119 -1.19 -0.54 1.65
CA ARG A 119 -1.47 0.36 0.52
C ARG A 119 -0.30 1.28 0.19
N LEU A 120 -0.25 1.75 -1.04
CA LEU A 120 0.64 2.84 -1.43
C LEU A 120 0.13 4.18 -0.85
N PRO A 121 1.00 5.01 -0.24
CA PRO A 121 0.60 6.23 0.45
C PRO A 121 0.29 7.40 -0.49
N SER A 122 0.71 7.33 -1.76
CA SER A 122 0.45 8.37 -2.75
C SER A 122 -1.05 8.45 -3.11
N ARG A 123 -1.47 9.62 -3.59
CA ARG A 123 -2.83 9.90 -4.08
C ARG A 123 -2.93 9.99 -5.60
N ASP A 124 -1.85 9.65 -6.31
CA ASP A 124 -1.86 9.63 -7.77
C ASP A 124 -2.70 8.46 -8.32
N ALA A 125 -2.97 8.51 -9.64
CA ALA A 125 -3.79 7.51 -10.31
C ALA A 125 -3.18 6.09 -10.29
N LEU A 126 -1.84 5.99 -10.25
CA LEU A 126 -1.14 4.71 -10.16
C LEU A 126 -1.41 4.07 -8.79
N ALA A 127 -1.21 4.83 -7.71
CA ALA A 127 -1.47 4.40 -6.35
C ALA A 127 -2.94 4.07 -6.12
N ALA A 128 -3.87 4.85 -6.68
CA ALA A 128 -5.30 4.54 -6.63
C ALA A 128 -5.60 3.16 -7.26
N ARG A 129 -5.13 2.92 -8.49
CA ARG A 129 -5.28 1.63 -9.20
C ARG A 129 -4.68 0.47 -8.41
N VAL A 130 -3.47 0.65 -7.86
CA VAL A 130 -2.80 -0.38 -7.06
C VAL A 130 -3.57 -0.66 -5.78
N ASN A 131 -4.02 0.37 -5.07
CA ASN A 131 -4.73 0.22 -3.81
C ASN A 131 -6.09 -0.47 -3.99
N GLU A 132 -6.80 -0.19 -5.09
CA GLU A 132 -7.99 -0.95 -5.48
C GLU A 132 -7.67 -2.43 -5.73
N TYR A 133 -6.55 -2.72 -6.41
CA TYR A 133 -6.10 -4.09 -6.64
C TYR A 133 -5.71 -4.81 -5.34
N LEU A 134 -4.98 -4.16 -4.44
CA LEU A 134 -4.60 -4.71 -3.13
C LEU A 134 -5.84 -5.06 -2.30
N ALA A 135 -6.82 -4.16 -2.26
CA ALA A 135 -8.09 -4.38 -1.56
C ALA A 135 -8.90 -5.54 -2.17
N ALA A 136 -9.02 -5.59 -3.51
CA ALA A 136 -9.73 -6.66 -4.21
C ALA A 136 -9.10 -8.05 -4.00
N ASN A 137 -7.79 -8.11 -3.78
CA ASN A 137 -7.05 -9.34 -3.50
C ASN A 137 -6.93 -9.66 -2.01
N ASN A 138 -7.58 -8.87 -1.13
CA ASN A 138 -7.47 -9.01 0.33
C ASN A 138 -6.02 -9.05 0.81
N TYR A 139 -5.15 -8.21 0.22
CA TYR A 139 -3.78 -8.09 0.71
C TYR A 139 -3.80 -7.55 2.15
N VAL A 140 -3.16 -8.29 3.05
CA VAL A 140 -3.02 -7.90 4.45
C VAL A 140 -1.53 -7.76 4.74
N ALA A 141 -1.15 -6.58 5.22
CA ALA A 141 0.19 -6.35 5.71
C ALA A 141 0.30 -6.75 7.18
N ASP A 142 1.43 -7.33 7.54
CA ASP A 142 1.78 -7.66 8.91
C ASP A 142 3.25 -7.27 9.19
N GLU A 143 3.76 -7.64 10.37
CA GLU A 143 5.15 -7.37 10.73
C GLU A 143 6.16 -8.24 9.99
N GLY A 144 5.77 -9.46 9.67
CA GLY A 144 6.65 -10.55 9.24
C GLY A 144 7.02 -10.48 7.77
N HIS A 145 6.29 -9.70 6.98
CA HIS A 145 6.43 -9.68 5.52
C HIS A 145 6.60 -8.26 4.98
N PHE A 146 7.21 -8.16 3.81
CA PHE A 146 7.15 -7.00 2.93
C PHE A 146 6.72 -7.48 1.54
N ALA A 147 6.36 -6.55 0.65
CA ALA A 147 6.04 -6.93 -0.73
C ALA A 147 6.57 -5.93 -1.75
N PHE A 148 6.87 -6.43 -2.95
CA PHE A 148 7.01 -5.62 -4.14
C PHE A 148 5.75 -5.75 -4.99
N VAL A 149 5.13 -4.63 -5.30
CA VAL A 149 4.03 -4.54 -6.27
C VAL A 149 4.62 -4.23 -7.63
N LEU A 150 4.39 -5.12 -8.59
CA LEU A 150 4.84 -4.99 -9.97
C LEU A 150 3.67 -4.51 -10.81
N ILE A 151 3.76 -3.30 -11.35
CA ILE A 151 2.68 -2.68 -12.10
C ILE A 151 3.03 -2.70 -13.58
N GLY A 152 2.32 -3.54 -14.33
CA GLY A 152 2.38 -3.58 -15.79
C GLY A 152 1.26 -2.75 -16.41
N LYS A 153 1.22 -2.78 -17.75
CA LYS A 153 0.13 -2.16 -18.51
C LYS A 153 -1.22 -2.81 -18.18
N GLU A 154 -1.28 -4.13 -18.32
CA GLU A 154 -2.51 -4.91 -18.23
C GLU A 154 -2.65 -5.69 -16.91
N ALA A 155 -1.56 -5.85 -16.15
CA ALA A 155 -1.52 -6.69 -14.95
C ALA A 155 -0.83 -5.99 -13.78
N ILE A 156 -1.19 -6.39 -12.57
CA ILE A 156 -0.50 -6.04 -11.32
C ILE A 156 -0.15 -7.36 -10.63
N GLU A 157 1.07 -7.50 -10.15
CA GLU A 157 1.54 -8.68 -9.42
C GLU A 157 2.04 -8.27 -8.03
N ILE A 158 1.79 -9.10 -7.01
CA ILE A 158 2.23 -8.85 -5.63
C ILE A 158 3.24 -9.93 -5.25
N ALA A 159 4.52 -9.56 -5.19
CA ALA A 159 5.59 -10.44 -4.75
C ALA A 159 5.87 -10.20 -3.26
N ALA A 160 5.28 -11.03 -2.39
CA ALA A 160 5.45 -10.94 -0.94
C ALA A 160 6.58 -11.87 -0.45
N PHE A 161 7.35 -11.40 0.53
CA PHE A 161 8.52 -12.08 1.05
C PHE A 161 8.57 -12.03 2.57
N ASP A 162 9.04 -13.12 3.17
CA ASP A 162 9.30 -13.20 4.61
C ASP A 162 10.53 -12.38 4.96
N ARG A 163 10.43 -11.65 6.07
CA ARG A 163 11.58 -10.95 6.65
C ARG A 163 12.48 -11.92 7.38
N SER A 164 13.78 -11.70 7.23
CA SER A 164 14.80 -12.46 7.95
C SER A 164 16.03 -11.60 8.22
N GLN A 165 17.05 -12.18 8.85
CA GLN A 165 18.37 -11.53 8.96
C GLN A 165 19.08 -11.41 7.60
N LYS A 166 18.74 -12.28 6.64
CA LYS A 166 19.40 -12.38 5.33
C LYS A 166 18.64 -11.67 4.22
N LEU A 167 17.43 -11.20 4.52
CA LEU A 167 16.53 -10.53 3.59
C LEU A 167 15.54 -9.69 4.38
N ASP A 168 15.70 -8.37 4.36
CA ASP A 168 14.72 -7.39 4.83
C ASP A 168 14.74 -6.20 3.86
N VAL A 169 13.93 -5.18 4.08
CA VAL A 169 13.86 -3.99 3.23
C VAL A 169 14.18 -2.72 4.00
N LEU A 170 14.73 -1.73 3.30
CA LEU A 170 14.73 -0.34 3.75
C LEU A 170 13.95 0.49 2.72
N ALA A 171 12.92 1.18 3.19
CA ALA A 171 12.28 2.22 2.41
C ALA A 171 13.20 3.43 2.29
N ARG A 172 12.93 4.27 1.28
CA ARG A 172 13.68 5.50 1.00
C ARG A 172 13.86 6.36 2.25
N HIS A 173 12.80 6.52 3.05
CA HIS A 173 12.82 7.37 4.24
C HIS A 173 13.59 6.74 5.42
N GLU A 174 13.92 5.45 5.36
CA GLU A 174 14.72 4.73 6.36
C GLU A 174 16.21 4.68 6.00
N VAL A 175 16.57 5.05 4.77
CA VAL A 175 17.97 5.14 4.34
C VAL A 175 18.65 6.32 5.05
N SER A 176 19.27 6.02 6.20
CA SER A 176 20.11 6.97 6.94
C SER A 176 21.39 7.32 6.19
N SER A 177 22.08 8.40 6.58
CA SER A 177 23.37 8.79 5.99
C SER A 177 24.40 7.64 5.95
N SER A 178 24.45 6.81 6.99
CA SER A 178 25.35 5.65 7.03
C SER A 178 24.95 4.53 6.07
N ALA A 179 23.64 4.37 5.79
CA ALA A 179 23.17 3.41 4.80
C ALA A 179 23.36 3.96 3.37
N GLU A 180 23.19 5.27 3.19
CA GLU A 180 23.43 5.98 1.92
C GLU A 180 24.88 5.80 1.44
N GLU A 181 25.86 5.86 2.36
CA GLU A 181 27.29 5.62 2.05
C GLU A 181 27.56 4.20 1.51
N MET A 182 26.66 3.24 1.74
CA MET A 182 26.76 1.87 1.24
C MET A 182 26.13 1.70 -0.15
N LEU A 183 25.41 2.72 -0.64
CA LEU A 183 24.81 2.70 -1.97
C LEU A 183 25.87 3.07 -3.03
N PRO A 184 25.87 2.40 -4.20
CA PRO A 184 26.76 2.75 -5.29
C PRO A 184 26.42 4.14 -5.83
N LYS A 185 27.44 4.86 -6.29
CA LYS A 185 27.28 6.20 -6.85
C LYS A 185 26.25 6.20 -7.98
N GLY A 186 25.34 7.16 -7.96
CA GLY A 186 24.31 7.33 -8.99
C GLY A 186 23.09 6.42 -8.83
N PHE A 187 23.00 5.64 -7.75
CA PHE A 187 21.75 5.03 -7.35
C PHE A 187 20.93 6.02 -6.52
N ALA A 188 19.63 6.09 -6.79
CA ALA A 188 18.69 6.88 -6.02
C ALA A 188 17.64 5.95 -5.39
N ALA A 189 17.53 5.94 -4.06
CA ALA A 189 16.53 5.11 -3.37
C ALA A 189 15.11 5.66 -3.56
N HIS A 190 14.16 4.78 -3.84
CA HIS A 190 12.76 5.12 -4.05
C HIS A 190 11.82 4.03 -3.51
N ASP A 191 10.69 4.43 -2.94
CA ASP A 191 9.62 3.50 -2.55
C ASP A 191 8.81 3.02 -3.76
N CYS A 192 8.85 3.76 -4.86
CA CYS A 192 8.33 3.37 -6.17
C CYS A 192 9.30 3.86 -7.26
N ALA A 193 9.75 2.95 -8.13
CA ALA A 193 10.68 3.21 -9.21
C ALA A 193 10.06 2.89 -10.58
N SER A 194 10.46 3.61 -11.63
CA SER A 194 10.06 3.26 -13.00
C SER A 194 10.63 1.90 -13.38
N GLY A 195 9.84 1.03 -13.99
CA GLY A 195 10.30 -0.33 -14.34
C GLY A 195 11.49 -0.35 -15.32
N GLN A 196 11.70 0.71 -16.10
CA GLN A 196 12.86 0.85 -17.01
C GLN A 196 14.18 1.08 -16.28
N SER A 197 14.16 1.82 -15.16
CA SER A 197 15.33 2.19 -14.36
C SER A 197 15.38 1.46 -13.00
N ALA A 198 14.31 0.75 -12.64
CA ALA A 198 14.16 0.06 -11.38
C ALA A 198 15.33 -0.90 -11.15
N ALA A 199 15.95 -0.75 -9.98
CA ALA A 199 17.05 -1.57 -9.55
C ALA A 199 16.96 -1.82 -8.04
N PHE A 200 17.56 -2.94 -7.63
CA PHE A 200 17.69 -3.33 -6.25
C PHE A 200 19.15 -3.34 -5.86
N ILE A 201 19.45 -2.88 -4.66
CA ILE A 201 20.75 -3.09 -4.03
C ILE A 201 20.56 -3.89 -2.77
N LYS A 202 21.43 -4.87 -2.57
CA LYS A 202 21.58 -5.53 -1.27
C LYS A 202 22.71 -4.86 -0.50
N ILE A 203 22.44 -4.34 0.69
CA ILE A 203 23.44 -3.78 1.60
C ILE A 203 23.47 -4.59 2.91
N GLU A 204 24.61 -4.59 3.59
CA GLU A 204 24.72 -5.10 4.95
C GLU A 204 24.73 -3.91 5.91
N PHE A 205 23.67 -3.79 6.72
CA PHE A 205 23.53 -2.71 7.68
C PHE A 205 23.09 -3.29 9.03
N ARG A 206 23.77 -2.93 10.12
CA ARG A 206 23.46 -3.41 11.49
C ARG A 206 23.34 -4.96 11.58
N ALA A 207 24.27 -5.68 10.94
CA ALA A 207 24.32 -7.14 10.88
C ALA A 207 23.10 -7.81 10.22
N ARG A 208 22.41 -7.10 9.31
CA ARG A 208 21.30 -7.63 8.50
C ARG A 208 21.49 -7.25 7.03
N HIS A 209 20.99 -8.09 6.14
CA HIS A 209 20.95 -7.77 4.72
C HIS A 209 19.63 -7.09 4.36
N TYR A 210 19.74 -5.88 3.85
CA TYR A 210 18.61 -5.08 3.40
C TYR A 210 18.62 -4.95 1.90
N LEU A 211 17.44 -5.08 1.30
CA LEU A 211 17.16 -4.64 -0.06
C LEU A 211 16.70 -3.19 -0.02
N VAL A 212 17.27 -2.40 -0.92
CA VAL A 212 16.84 -1.04 -1.21
C VAL A 212 16.35 -1.00 -2.64
N LEU A 213 15.09 -0.62 -2.83
CA LEU A 213 14.53 -0.32 -4.14
C LEU A 213 14.90 1.10 -4.55
N GLY A 214 15.14 1.29 -5.84
CA GLY A 214 15.43 2.59 -6.37
C GLY A 214 15.65 2.56 -7.86
N GLU A 215 16.33 3.59 -8.35
CA GLU A 215 16.69 3.73 -9.75
C GLU A 215 18.21 3.74 -9.86
N ALA A 216 18.74 2.87 -10.72
CA ALA A 216 20.14 2.95 -11.11
C ALA A 216 20.25 3.95 -12.26
N ALA A 217 21.22 4.87 -12.19
CA ALA A 217 21.58 5.69 -13.34
C ALA A 217 21.74 4.79 -14.57
N GLY A 218 20.99 5.11 -15.63
CA GLY A 218 21.11 4.43 -16.91
C GLY A 218 22.58 4.47 -17.31
N THR A 219 23.20 3.30 -17.45
CA THR A 219 24.45 3.20 -18.17
C THR A 219 24.18 3.77 -19.57
N PRO A 220 24.86 4.86 -19.98
CA PRO A 220 24.73 5.39 -21.33
C PRO A 220 25.13 4.35 -22.37
#